data_AF-A0AAV9XK13-F1
#
_entry.id   AF-A0AAV9XK13-F1
#
_cell.length_a   1.000
_cell.length_b   1.000
_cell.length_c   1.000
_cell.angle_alpha   90.00
_cell.angle_beta   90.00
_cell.angle_gamma   90.00
#
_symmetry.space_group_name_H-M   'P 1'
#
loop_
_entity.id
_entity.type
_entity.pdbx_description
1 polymer ?
#
loop_
_entity_poly.entity_id
_entity_poly.type
_entity_poly.pdbx_seq_one_letter_code
_entity_poly.pdbx_strand_id
1 'polypeptide(L)'
;MAKLEILLILITANLALSFSIPLLARETIIGFKGIPDCTNTSCFPLHSSSIGCPQFTQTCFCDALQPLKCADTACLGNDWYAVEDWYASVCPHVPTVDFSRFALCGRECIRKAIIPGWCNATVVGTNTLTRNCFCRIGENGFMGASFKNCMTDGCQLNGAEASAYLSDFWEGTCLLTPGSENTNFTSYASDQVIQFPRLPQQAGSGGGMSKAETLNLVLGIISGFGFIICTLISWWRKILCFAYRRRPAKPHKLSSSGPNTGSGNNNNNNNGSSPPATTSYTYTHGLNTTSTRGKL
;
A
#
# COMPACT_ATOMS: atom_id res chain seq x y z
N MET A 1 18.96 20.17 49.87
CA MET A 1 19.32 19.18 48.83
C MET A 1 18.11 18.71 48.02
N ALA A 2 16.95 18.40 48.62
CA ALA A 2 15.76 17.90 47.89
C ALA A 2 15.19 18.81 46.77
N LYS A 3 15.33 20.14 46.86
CA LYS A 3 14.86 21.07 45.80
C LYS A 3 15.66 21.00 44.49
N LEU A 4 16.91 20.54 44.55
CA LEU A 4 17.77 20.46 43.37
C LEU A 4 17.45 19.23 42.52
N GLU A 5 17.04 18.12 43.15
CA GLU A 5 16.70 16.88 42.44
C GLU A 5 15.38 16.99 41.66
N ILE A 6 14.39 17.72 42.19
CA ILE A 6 13.10 17.93 41.50
C ILE A 6 13.29 18.77 40.23
N LEU A 7 14.19 19.77 40.25
CA LEU A 7 14.46 20.62 39.09
C LEU A 7 15.15 19.82 37.96
N LEU A 8 16.04 18.88 38.32
CA LEU A 8 16.76 18.05 37.35
C LEU A 8 15.84 17.06 36.63
N ILE A 9 14.85 16.51 37.34
CA ILE A 9 13.82 15.61 36.77
C ILE A 9 12.90 16.38 35.81
N LEU A 10 12.50 17.61 36.15
CA LEU A 10 11.66 18.45 35.27
C LEU A 10 12.39 18.88 33.98
N ILE A 11 13.69 19.15 34.04
CA ILE A 11 14.48 19.52 32.86
C ILE A 11 14.66 18.30 31.94
N THR A 12 14.95 17.12 32.50
CA THR A 12 15.13 15.88 31.71
C THR A 12 13.83 15.39 31.06
N ALA A 13 12.68 15.55 31.73
CA ALA A 13 11.39 15.23 31.14
C ALA A 13 11.02 16.14 29.95
N ASN A 14 11.34 17.43 30.01
CA ASN A 14 11.09 18.37 28.91
C ASN A 14 12.01 18.15 27.69
N LEU A 15 13.25 17.71 27.92
CA LEU A 15 14.18 17.40 26.83
C LEU A 15 13.80 16.10 26.07
N ALA A 16 13.17 15.13 26.73
CA ALA A 16 12.72 13.89 26.08
C ALA A 16 11.50 14.10 25.16
N LEU A 17 10.71 15.16 25.37
CA LEU A 17 9.52 15.47 24.55
C LEU A 17 9.83 16.35 23.32
N SER A 18 11.05 16.90 23.20
CA SER A 18 11.35 17.97 22.24
C SER A 18 12.16 17.56 21.00
N PHE A 19 12.53 16.28 20.84
CA PHE A 19 13.34 15.82 19.70
C PHE A 19 12.71 14.64 18.96
N SER A 20 11.44 14.75 18.60
CA SER A 20 10.95 14.07 17.41
C SER A 20 11.42 14.86 16.19
N ILE A 21 12.72 14.77 15.87
CA ILE A 21 13.17 15.21 14.55
C ILE A 21 12.44 14.28 13.58
N PRO A 22 11.52 14.79 12.73
CA PRO A 22 10.97 13.95 11.69
C PRO A 22 12.18 13.50 10.87
N LEU A 23 12.50 12.21 10.96
CA LEU A 23 13.39 11.58 9.99
C LEU A 23 12.72 11.89 8.66
N LEU A 24 13.27 12.84 7.91
CA LEU A 24 12.97 13.01 6.50
C LEU A 24 13.39 11.70 5.87
N ALA A 25 12.44 10.76 5.80
CA ALA A 25 12.60 9.52 5.10
C ALA A 25 13.01 9.93 3.70
N ARG A 26 14.24 9.61 3.32
CA ARG A 26 14.77 9.94 2.00
C ARG A 26 13.80 9.35 0.99
N GLU A 27 13.12 10.22 0.26
CA GLU A 27 12.09 9.79 -0.68
C GLU A 27 12.73 8.90 -1.75
N THR A 28 12.29 7.66 -1.81
CA THR A 28 12.82 6.66 -2.74
C THR A 28 12.23 6.90 -4.12
N ILE A 29 13.07 7.07 -5.13
CA ILE A 29 12.63 7.08 -6.52
C ILE A 29 12.26 5.64 -6.90
N ILE A 30 11.06 5.45 -7.44
CA ILE A 30 10.57 4.16 -7.95
C ILE A 30 11.50 3.73 -9.09
N GLY A 31 12.12 2.57 -8.92
CA GLY A 31 12.78 1.87 -10.02
C GLY A 31 11.80 0.95 -10.72
N PHE A 32 11.69 1.05 -12.05
CA PHE A 32 10.83 0.17 -12.86
C PHE A 32 11.47 -1.19 -13.17
N LYS A 33 12.47 -1.61 -12.38
CA LYS A 33 13.14 -2.89 -12.58
C LYS A 33 12.16 -4.02 -12.24
N GLY A 34 11.95 -4.93 -13.18
CA GLY A 34 11.06 -6.09 -13.00
C GLY A 34 9.58 -5.79 -13.25
N ILE A 35 9.23 -4.60 -13.74
CA ILE A 35 7.89 -4.36 -14.26
C ILE A 35 7.70 -5.16 -15.56
N PRO A 36 6.51 -5.72 -15.85
CA PRO A 36 6.25 -6.40 -17.11
C PRO A 36 6.51 -5.54 -18.34
N ASP A 37 7.08 -6.15 -19.38
CA ASP A 37 7.52 -5.48 -20.61
C ASP A 37 6.39 -4.73 -21.34
N CYS A 38 5.14 -5.18 -21.19
CA CYS A 38 3.96 -4.54 -21.74
C CYS A 38 3.80 -3.07 -21.28
N THR A 39 4.41 -2.68 -20.14
CA THR A 39 4.39 -1.29 -19.62
C THR A 39 5.71 -0.54 -19.80
N ASN A 40 6.83 -1.26 -19.91
CA ASN A 40 8.18 -0.70 -19.81
C ASN A 40 8.55 0.23 -20.99
N THR A 41 7.88 0.08 -22.13
CA THR A 41 8.15 0.88 -23.34
C THR A 41 7.02 1.84 -23.71
N SER A 42 5.79 1.46 -23.39
CA SER A 42 4.55 2.15 -23.81
C SER A 42 4.02 3.11 -22.75
N CYS A 43 4.30 2.84 -21.47
CA CYS A 43 3.77 3.61 -20.36
C CYS A 43 4.87 4.35 -19.60
N PHE A 44 5.81 3.61 -19.02
CA PHE A 44 6.84 4.19 -18.16
C PHE A 44 8.09 4.48 -19.00
N PRO A 45 8.77 5.63 -18.80
CA PRO A 45 8.55 6.66 -17.77
C PRO A 45 7.63 7.82 -18.19
N LEU A 46 6.95 7.74 -19.34
CA LEU A 46 6.21 8.87 -19.91
C LEU A 46 4.92 9.23 -19.15
N HIS A 47 4.46 8.35 -18.26
CA HIS A 47 3.19 8.48 -17.55
C HIS A 47 3.20 9.42 -16.33
N SER A 48 4.35 9.98 -15.93
CA SER A 48 4.48 10.75 -14.68
C SER A 48 3.54 11.97 -14.64
N SER A 49 3.48 12.73 -15.74
CA SER A 49 2.63 13.91 -15.84
C SER A 49 1.14 13.59 -15.82
N SER A 50 0.72 12.50 -16.48
CA SER A 50 -0.69 12.08 -16.54
C SER A 50 -1.24 11.58 -15.21
N ILE A 51 -0.38 11.15 -14.28
CA ILE A 51 -0.79 10.78 -12.93
C ILE A 51 -0.59 11.92 -11.92
N GLY A 52 -0.19 13.11 -12.39
CA GLY A 52 0.05 14.28 -11.54
C GLY A 52 1.35 14.22 -10.73
N CYS A 53 2.29 13.35 -11.10
CA CYS A 53 3.56 13.21 -10.42
C CYS A 53 4.70 13.89 -11.18
N PRO A 54 5.32 14.96 -10.64
CA PRO A 54 6.49 15.57 -11.27
C PRO A 54 7.67 14.59 -11.39
N GLN A 55 7.78 13.68 -10.42
CA GLN A 55 8.76 12.61 -10.38
C GLN A 55 8.10 11.35 -9.83
N PHE A 56 8.59 10.17 -10.23
CA PHE A 56 8.14 8.89 -9.66
C PHE A 56 8.78 8.64 -8.30
N THR A 57 8.58 9.56 -7.37
CA THR A 57 8.86 9.26 -5.98
C THR A 57 7.85 8.22 -5.48
N GLN A 58 8.26 7.39 -4.54
CA GLN A 58 7.41 6.31 -4.03
C GLN A 58 6.11 6.85 -3.46
N THR A 59 6.16 7.95 -2.70
CA THR A 59 4.97 8.59 -2.14
C THR A 59 4.04 9.08 -3.25
N CYS A 60 4.54 9.87 -4.21
CA CYS A 60 3.67 10.37 -5.27
C CYS A 60 3.06 9.24 -6.11
N PHE A 61 3.89 8.28 -6.54
CA PHE A 61 3.44 7.19 -7.40
C PHE A 61 2.44 6.27 -6.70
N CYS A 62 2.68 5.94 -5.43
CA CYS A 62 1.78 5.05 -4.69
C CYS A 62 0.47 5.74 -4.28
N ASP A 63 0.49 7.06 -4.07
CA ASP A 63 -0.71 7.83 -3.69
C ASP A 63 -1.51 8.37 -4.89
N ALA A 64 -0.96 8.27 -6.10
CA ALA A 64 -1.69 8.64 -7.32
C ALA A 64 -3.01 7.87 -7.45
N LEU A 65 -4.05 8.48 -8.03
CA LEU A 65 -5.37 7.85 -8.13
C LEU A 65 -5.36 6.59 -9.02
N GLN A 66 -4.59 6.62 -10.12
CA GLN A 66 -4.49 5.52 -11.09
C GLN A 66 -3.07 5.39 -11.66
N PRO A 67 -2.07 5.02 -10.85
CA PRO A 67 -0.67 4.91 -11.28
C PRO A 67 -0.47 3.91 -12.44
N LEU A 68 -1.39 2.96 -12.61
CA LEU A 68 -1.33 1.91 -13.62
C LEU A 68 -2.25 2.14 -14.82
N LYS A 69 -2.89 3.31 -14.95
CA LYS A 69 -3.90 3.56 -15.99
C LYS A 69 -3.41 3.28 -17.40
N CYS A 70 -2.19 3.70 -17.71
CA CYS A 70 -1.54 3.43 -18.98
C CYS A 70 -1.40 1.94 -19.34
N ALA A 71 -1.35 1.05 -18.33
CA ALA A 71 -1.18 -0.39 -18.52
C ALA A 71 -2.48 -1.05 -19.00
N ASP A 72 -3.63 -0.37 -18.86
CA ASP A 72 -4.93 -0.93 -19.22
C ASP A 72 -5.02 -1.28 -20.71
N THR A 73 -4.45 -0.44 -21.59
CA THR A 73 -4.42 -0.67 -23.03
C THR A 73 -3.20 -1.46 -23.50
N ALA A 74 -2.12 -1.44 -22.71
CA ALA A 74 -0.85 -2.03 -23.10
C ALA A 74 -0.68 -3.49 -22.63
N CYS A 75 -1.35 -3.86 -21.52
CA CYS A 75 -1.23 -5.16 -20.88
C CYS A 75 -2.58 -5.89 -20.86
N LEU A 76 -2.59 -7.10 -21.41
CA LEU A 76 -3.78 -7.95 -21.50
C LEU A 76 -3.63 -9.18 -20.61
N GLY A 77 -4.76 -9.71 -20.13
CA GLY A 77 -4.80 -10.96 -19.36
C GLY A 77 -3.84 -10.96 -18.17
N ASN A 78 -2.96 -11.96 -18.13
CA ASN A 78 -2.02 -12.20 -17.03
C ASN A 78 -0.94 -11.14 -16.87
N ASP A 79 -0.55 -10.46 -17.96
CA ASP A 79 0.50 -9.44 -17.88
C ASP A 79 0.06 -8.26 -17.02
N TRP A 80 -1.23 -7.89 -17.10
CA TRP A 80 -1.76 -6.85 -16.23
C TRP A 80 -1.68 -7.26 -14.76
N TYR A 81 -2.01 -8.52 -14.43
CA TYR A 81 -1.94 -8.98 -13.04
C TYR A 81 -0.49 -8.95 -12.53
N ALA A 82 0.48 -9.28 -13.38
CA ALA A 82 1.89 -9.13 -13.05
C ALA A 82 2.29 -7.65 -12.81
N VAL A 83 1.67 -6.69 -13.49
CA VAL A 83 1.88 -5.25 -13.23
C VAL A 83 1.29 -4.86 -11.87
N GLU A 84 0.12 -5.37 -11.51
CA GLU A 84 -0.48 -5.14 -10.20
C GLU A 84 0.35 -5.76 -9.07
N ASP A 85 0.84 -6.98 -9.25
CA ASP A 85 1.75 -7.66 -8.32
C ASP A 85 3.04 -6.86 -8.13
N TRP A 86 3.62 -6.37 -9.23
CA TRP A 86 4.78 -5.49 -9.18
C TRP A 86 4.46 -4.20 -8.41
N TYR A 87 3.34 -3.54 -8.69
CA TYR A 87 2.92 -2.33 -7.98
C TYR A 87 2.77 -2.59 -6.47
N ALA A 88 2.13 -3.70 -6.09
CA ALA A 88 1.99 -4.09 -4.68
C ALA A 88 3.34 -4.40 -4.02
N SER A 89 4.33 -4.88 -4.76
CA SER A 89 5.68 -5.13 -4.24
C SER A 89 6.47 -3.84 -3.96
N VAL A 90 6.17 -2.76 -4.70
CA VAL A 90 6.87 -1.48 -4.59
C VAL A 90 6.11 -0.52 -3.68
N CYS A 91 4.78 -0.60 -3.61
CA CYS A 91 3.96 0.28 -2.77
C CYS A 91 3.57 -0.42 -1.45
N PRO A 92 4.07 0.04 -0.29
CA PRO A 92 3.79 -0.61 1.00
C PRO A 92 2.31 -0.53 1.40
N HIS A 93 1.59 0.44 0.85
CA HIS A 93 0.15 0.61 1.03
C HIS A 93 -0.48 0.72 -0.35
N VAL A 94 -1.18 -0.32 -0.77
CA VAL A 94 -1.97 -0.30 -2.01
C VAL A 94 -3.32 0.34 -1.67
N PRO A 95 -3.70 1.46 -2.31
CA PRO A 95 -5.00 2.06 -2.08
C PRO A 95 -6.12 1.07 -2.41
N THR A 96 -6.97 0.80 -1.43
CA THR A 96 -8.17 -0.01 -1.62
C THR A 96 -9.37 0.88 -1.92
N VAL A 97 -10.41 0.30 -2.51
CA VAL A 97 -11.67 0.99 -2.73
C VAL A 97 -12.53 0.89 -1.47
N ASP A 98 -12.96 2.04 -0.97
CA ASP A 98 -13.92 2.08 0.14
C ASP A 98 -15.36 1.95 -0.37
N PHE A 99 -15.91 0.75 -0.24
CA PHE A 99 -17.30 0.49 -0.59
C PHE A 99 -18.30 0.88 0.52
N SER A 100 -17.87 1.56 1.59
CA SER A 100 -18.76 2.01 2.66
C SER A 100 -19.93 2.87 2.16
N ARG A 101 -19.71 3.59 1.05
CA ARG A 101 -20.73 4.42 0.38
C ARG A 101 -21.83 3.61 -0.30
N PHE A 102 -21.61 2.32 -0.57
CA PHE A 102 -22.64 1.43 -1.08
C PHE A 102 -23.57 0.92 0.03
N ALA A 103 -24.86 0.85 -0.29
CA ALA A 103 -25.80 0.03 0.48
C ALA A 103 -25.27 -1.41 0.62
N LEU A 104 -25.67 -2.12 1.67
CA LEU A 104 -25.22 -3.49 1.94
C LEU A 104 -25.40 -4.43 0.73
N CYS A 105 -26.55 -4.33 0.04
CA CYS A 105 -26.82 -5.14 -1.15
C CYS A 105 -25.84 -4.84 -2.30
N GLY A 106 -25.45 -3.57 -2.50
CA GLY A 106 -24.48 -3.18 -3.53
C GLY A 106 -23.06 -3.66 -3.23
N ARG A 107 -22.67 -3.65 -1.95
CA ARG A 107 -21.39 -4.24 -1.53
C ARG A 107 -21.33 -5.74 -1.83
N GLU A 108 -22.42 -6.46 -1.56
CA GLU A 108 -22.52 -7.88 -1.90
C GLU A 108 -22.46 -8.11 -3.41
N CYS A 109 -23.07 -7.23 -4.20
CA CYS A 109 -22.98 -7.30 -5.65
C CYS A 109 -21.56 -7.11 -6.18
N ILE A 110 -20.81 -6.15 -5.64
CA ILE A 110 -19.40 -5.95 -6.00
C ILE A 110 -18.58 -7.20 -5.65
N ARG A 111 -18.78 -7.74 -4.43
CA ARG A 111 -18.05 -8.94 -3.98
C ARG A 111 -18.33 -10.17 -4.83
N LYS A 112 -19.57 -10.37 -5.27
CA LYS A 112 -19.96 -11.55 -6.06
C LYS A 112 -19.65 -11.40 -7.54
N ALA A 113 -19.88 -10.22 -8.12
CA ALA A 113 -19.82 -10.02 -9.56
C ALA A 113 -18.43 -9.62 -10.06
N ILE A 114 -17.63 -8.91 -9.25
CA ILE A 114 -16.39 -8.28 -9.70
C ILE A 114 -15.16 -9.05 -9.20
N ILE A 115 -15.10 -9.33 -7.90
CA ILE A 115 -13.90 -9.91 -7.28
C ILE A 115 -13.49 -11.25 -7.93
N PRO A 116 -14.37 -12.27 -8.10
CA PRO A 116 -13.92 -13.59 -8.53
C PRO A 116 -13.45 -13.66 -9.99
N GLY A 117 -13.92 -12.74 -10.83
CA GLY A 117 -13.70 -12.79 -12.28
C GLY A 117 -12.60 -11.87 -12.80
N TRP A 118 -12.31 -10.78 -12.09
CA TRP A 118 -11.61 -9.64 -12.71
C TRP A 118 -10.46 -9.06 -11.90
N CYS A 119 -10.47 -9.28 -10.58
CA CYS A 119 -9.41 -8.80 -9.71
C CYS A 119 -8.88 -9.98 -8.91
N ASN A 120 -7.58 -10.23 -9.02
CA ASN A 120 -6.98 -11.33 -8.29
C ASN A 120 -6.94 -10.98 -6.79
N ALA A 121 -7.95 -11.42 -6.02
CA ALA A 121 -8.02 -11.20 -4.58
C ALA A 121 -6.83 -11.81 -3.80
N THR A 122 -6.05 -12.68 -4.45
CA THR A 122 -4.92 -13.39 -3.84
C THR A 122 -3.80 -12.44 -3.41
N VAL A 123 -3.63 -11.30 -4.08
CA VAL A 123 -2.51 -10.36 -3.84
C VAL A 123 -2.62 -9.65 -2.49
N VAL A 124 -3.82 -9.57 -1.90
CA VAL A 124 -4.04 -8.81 -0.64
C VAL A 124 -4.52 -9.69 0.52
N GLY A 125 -4.70 -11.01 0.33
CA GLY A 125 -5.13 -11.93 1.41
C GLY A 125 -6.43 -11.53 2.11
N THR A 126 -7.17 -10.58 1.53
CA THR A 126 -8.32 -9.90 2.10
C THR A 126 -9.29 -9.66 0.95
N ASN A 127 -10.59 -9.71 1.23
CA ASN A 127 -11.65 -9.44 0.24
C ASN A 127 -11.69 -7.94 -0.16
N THR A 128 -10.54 -7.33 -0.38
CA THR A 128 -10.35 -5.93 -0.71
C THR A 128 -10.03 -5.78 -2.18
N LEU A 129 -10.73 -4.86 -2.83
CA LEU A 129 -10.44 -4.47 -4.20
C LEU A 129 -9.42 -3.35 -4.18
N THR A 130 -8.32 -3.50 -4.93
CA THR A 130 -7.40 -2.39 -5.18
C THR A 130 -8.10 -1.35 -6.05
N ARG A 131 -7.70 -0.08 -5.89
CA ARG A 131 -8.22 1.01 -6.73
C ARG A 131 -7.87 0.80 -8.20
N ASN A 132 -6.64 0.37 -8.50
CA ASN A 132 -6.19 0.11 -9.87
C ASN A 132 -7.08 -0.91 -10.57
N CYS A 133 -7.34 -2.06 -9.94
CA CYS A 133 -8.17 -3.09 -10.55
C CYS A 133 -9.62 -2.63 -10.75
N PHE A 134 -10.21 -2.00 -9.72
CA PHE A 134 -11.57 -1.45 -9.83
C PHE A 134 -11.72 -0.48 -11.00
N CYS A 135 -10.76 0.44 -11.14
CA CYS A 135 -10.84 1.48 -12.13
C CYS A 135 -10.70 0.97 -13.57
N ARG A 136 -9.84 -0.03 -13.80
CA ARG A 136 -9.71 -0.71 -15.11
C ARG A 136 -11.02 -1.31 -15.58
N ILE A 137 -11.74 -1.99 -14.69
CA ILE A 137 -12.94 -2.76 -15.08
C ILE A 137 -14.08 -1.81 -15.47
N GLY A 138 -14.15 -0.63 -14.85
CA GLY A 138 -15.22 0.33 -15.11
C GLY A 138 -15.15 0.96 -16.49
N GLU A 139 -13.94 1.29 -16.95
CA GLU A 139 -13.76 1.91 -18.28
C GLU A 139 -14.15 0.96 -19.43
N ASN A 140 -13.89 -0.33 -19.28
CA ASN A 140 -14.19 -1.32 -20.32
C ASN A 140 -15.66 -1.70 -20.41
N GLY A 141 -16.55 -1.08 -19.61
CA GLY A 141 -17.99 -1.36 -19.57
C GLY A 141 -18.34 -2.74 -19.01
N PHE A 142 -17.34 -3.57 -18.69
CA PHE A 142 -17.54 -4.94 -18.24
C PHE A 142 -18.24 -4.99 -16.88
N MET A 143 -17.91 -4.04 -15.99
CA MET A 143 -18.59 -3.89 -14.72
C MET A 143 -20.10 -3.66 -14.90
N GLY A 144 -20.51 -3.01 -15.98
CA GLY A 144 -21.88 -2.55 -16.20
C GLY A 144 -22.91 -3.67 -16.20
N ALA A 145 -22.73 -4.76 -16.94
CA ALA A 145 -23.77 -5.78 -17.10
C ALA A 145 -23.94 -6.65 -15.86
N SER A 146 -22.86 -7.24 -15.34
CA SER A 146 -22.91 -8.13 -14.18
C SER A 146 -23.32 -7.39 -12.91
N PHE A 147 -22.80 -6.17 -12.71
CA PHE A 147 -23.21 -5.34 -11.58
C PHE A 147 -24.67 -4.92 -11.69
N LYS A 148 -25.11 -4.44 -12.86
CA LYS A 148 -26.50 -4.02 -13.10
C LYS A 148 -27.49 -5.16 -12.83
N ASN A 149 -27.23 -6.36 -13.34
CA ASN A 149 -28.09 -7.52 -13.09
C ASN A 149 -28.14 -7.83 -11.59
N CYS A 150 -26.99 -7.84 -10.91
CA CYS A 150 -26.97 -8.07 -9.47
C CYS A 150 -27.72 -6.99 -8.68
N MET A 151 -27.57 -5.71 -9.02
CA MET A 151 -28.30 -4.63 -8.35
C MET A 151 -29.80 -4.69 -8.63
N THR A 152 -30.19 -5.13 -9.83
CA THR A 152 -31.60 -5.31 -10.18
C THR A 152 -32.22 -6.44 -9.36
N ASP A 153 -31.54 -7.59 -9.29
CA ASP A 153 -32.04 -8.79 -8.62
C ASP A 153 -31.92 -8.69 -7.08
N GLY A 154 -30.80 -8.16 -6.60
CA GLY A 154 -30.43 -8.14 -5.18
C GLY A 154 -30.75 -6.85 -4.44
N CYS A 155 -30.80 -5.70 -5.13
CA CYS A 155 -31.15 -4.41 -4.54
C CYS A 155 -32.51 -3.87 -5.00
N GLN A 156 -33.21 -4.55 -5.93
CA GLN A 156 -34.49 -4.10 -6.50
C GLN A 156 -34.41 -2.71 -7.16
N LEU A 157 -33.22 -2.29 -7.57
CA LEU A 157 -33.06 -1.06 -8.35
C LEU A 157 -33.47 -1.33 -9.79
N ASN A 158 -34.03 -0.33 -10.47
CA ASN A 158 -34.18 -0.48 -11.90
C ASN A 158 -32.81 -0.37 -12.59
N GLY A 159 -32.73 -0.85 -13.83
CA GLY A 159 -31.47 -0.92 -14.55
C GLY A 159 -30.79 0.45 -14.79
N ALA A 160 -31.54 1.55 -14.86
CA ALA A 160 -31.00 2.89 -15.07
C ALA A 160 -30.40 3.45 -13.76
N GLU A 161 -31.09 3.27 -12.64
CA GLU A 161 -30.61 3.64 -11.31
C GLU A 161 -29.33 2.89 -10.94
N ALA A 162 -29.28 1.58 -11.19
CA ALA A 162 -28.08 0.78 -10.94
C ALA A 162 -26.86 1.28 -11.74
N SER A 163 -27.06 1.64 -13.01
CA SER A 163 -26.00 2.20 -13.86
C SER A 163 -25.56 3.60 -13.41
N ALA A 164 -26.50 4.48 -13.07
CA ALA A 164 -26.19 5.82 -12.57
C ALA A 164 -25.38 5.75 -11.26
N TYR A 165 -25.79 4.87 -10.34
CA TYR A 165 -25.12 4.69 -9.06
C TYR A 165 -23.69 4.15 -9.21
N LEU A 166 -23.47 3.21 -10.13
CA LEU A 166 -22.13 2.73 -10.44
C LEU A 166 -21.25 3.80 -11.09
N SER A 167 -21.81 4.59 -12.02
CA SER A 167 -21.07 5.66 -12.70
C SER A 167 -20.60 6.72 -11.73
N ASP A 168 -21.50 7.24 -10.89
CA ASP A 168 -21.19 8.25 -9.87
C ASP A 168 -20.09 7.77 -8.91
N PHE A 169 -20.22 6.53 -8.42
CA PHE A 169 -19.21 5.96 -7.55
C PHE A 169 -17.86 5.75 -8.25
N TRP A 170 -17.87 5.26 -9.49
CA TRP A 170 -16.66 5.07 -10.28
C TRP A 170 -15.98 6.41 -10.53
N GLU A 171 -16.70 7.43 -10.97
CA GLU A 171 -16.16 8.77 -11.21
C GLU A 171 -15.50 9.34 -9.95
N GLY A 172 -16.18 9.24 -8.79
CA GLY A 172 -15.61 9.70 -7.52
C GLY A 172 -14.43 8.90 -6.99
N THR A 173 -14.24 7.66 -7.46
CA THR A 173 -13.13 6.78 -7.03
C THR A 173 -11.95 6.82 -7.98
N CYS A 174 -12.22 6.99 -9.28
CA CYS A 174 -11.31 6.70 -10.37
C CYS A 174 -10.89 7.94 -11.16
N LEU A 175 -11.74 8.95 -11.30
CA LEU A 175 -11.36 10.14 -12.04
C LEU A 175 -10.64 11.14 -11.14
N LEU A 176 -9.48 11.60 -11.61
CA LEU A 176 -8.89 12.85 -11.13
C LEU A 176 -9.84 13.97 -11.54
N THR A 177 -10.59 14.55 -10.62
CA THR A 177 -11.24 15.83 -10.88
C THR A 177 -10.16 16.90 -10.68
N PRO A 178 -9.62 17.54 -11.74
CA PRO A 178 -8.64 18.60 -11.57
C PRO A 178 -9.32 19.75 -10.81
N GLY A 179 -8.95 19.93 -9.54
CA GLY A 179 -9.53 20.93 -8.64
C GLY A 179 -10.37 20.37 -7.48
N SER A 180 -10.62 19.06 -7.39
CA SER A 180 -11.04 18.46 -6.12
C SER A 180 -9.79 18.16 -5.29
N GLU A 181 -9.36 19.15 -4.52
CA GLU A 181 -8.58 18.86 -3.32
C GLU A 181 -9.42 17.88 -2.49
N ASN A 182 -9.05 16.60 -2.52
CA ASN A 182 -9.70 15.58 -1.72
C ASN A 182 -9.52 15.94 -0.24
N THR A 183 -10.47 16.66 0.32
CA THR A 183 -10.51 17.09 1.73
C THR A 183 -10.62 15.93 2.73
N ASN A 184 -10.59 14.68 2.27
CA ASN A 184 -10.61 13.48 3.11
C ASN A 184 -9.49 12.47 2.80
N PHE A 185 -8.39 12.91 2.15
CA PHE A 185 -7.10 12.26 2.39
C PHE A 185 -6.39 13.10 3.45
N THR A 186 -6.40 12.64 4.70
CA THR A 186 -5.50 13.14 5.75
C THR A 186 -4.07 12.74 5.38
N SER A 187 -3.50 13.39 4.37
CA SER A 187 -2.07 13.61 4.28
C SER A 187 -1.80 14.89 5.09
N TYR A 188 -1.13 14.72 6.22
CA TYR A 188 -0.42 15.83 6.84
C TYR A 188 0.67 16.27 5.86
N ALA A 189 0.36 17.24 5.00
CA ALA A 189 1.33 17.95 4.20
C ALA A 189 1.12 19.45 4.45
N SER A 190 2.01 19.97 5.29
CA SER A 190 2.14 21.37 5.64
C SER A 190 2.24 22.23 4.39
N ASP A 191 1.43 23.28 4.36
CA ASP A 191 1.41 24.34 3.37
C ASP A 191 2.77 25.09 3.36
N GLN A 192 3.57 24.86 2.32
CA GLN A 192 4.71 25.68 1.95
C GLN A 192 4.72 25.80 0.42
N VAL A 193 4.16 26.90 -0.07
CA VAL A 193 4.27 27.37 -1.44
C VAL A 193 5.75 27.62 -1.77
N ILE A 194 6.40 26.72 -2.51
CA ILE A 194 7.73 26.96 -3.08
C ILE A 194 7.55 27.62 -4.44
N GLN A 195 7.76 28.93 -4.50
CA GLN A 195 8.08 29.63 -5.75
C GLN A 195 9.49 29.24 -6.18
N PHE A 196 9.63 28.75 -7.42
CA PHE A 196 10.93 28.49 -8.04
C PHE A 196 11.66 29.80 -8.37
N PRO A 197 12.89 30.04 -7.85
CA PRO A 197 13.75 31.09 -8.35
C PRO A 197 14.45 30.64 -9.64
N ARG A 198 14.45 31.52 -10.65
CA ARG A 198 15.34 31.39 -11.82
C ARG A 198 16.80 31.43 -11.35
N LEU A 199 17.57 30.41 -11.72
CA LEU A 199 19.02 30.36 -11.55
C LEU A 199 19.70 31.49 -12.35
N PRO A 200 20.49 32.37 -11.71
CA PRO A 200 21.53 33.09 -12.43
C PRO A 200 22.78 32.20 -12.55
N GLN A 201 23.37 32.19 -13.75
CA GLN A 201 24.73 31.72 -13.98
C GLN A 201 25.68 32.43 -13.01
N GLN A 202 26.49 31.66 -12.27
CA GLN A 202 27.56 32.21 -11.46
C GLN A 202 28.91 31.73 -11.97
N ALA A 203 29.59 32.66 -12.65
CA ALA A 203 31.00 32.62 -12.97
C ALA A 203 31.82 32.62 -11.67
N GLY A 204 32.94 31.91 -11.70
CA GLY A 204 33.85 31.76 -10.57
C GLY A 204 34.45 33.07 -10.10
N SER A 205 34.69 33.15 -8.79
CA SER A 205 35.65 34.07 -8.20
C SER A 205 36.04 33.53 -6.83
N GLY A 206 37.35 33.31 -6.64
CA GLY A 206 37.92 32.87 -5.38
C GLY A 206 38.04 33.99 -4.35
N GLY A 207 38.28 33.61 -3.09
CA GLY A 207 38.83 34.51 -2.09
C GLY A 207 38.27 34.32 -0.68
N GLY A 208 39.15 33.91 0.24
CA GLY A 208 39.13 34.34 1.65
C GLY A 208 38.24 33.57 2.61
N MET A 209 38.82 32.61 3.35
CA MET A 209 38.16 31.98 4.51
C MET A 209 38.04 32.99 5.66
N SER A 210 36.80 33.40 5.96
CA SER A 210 36.46 34.18 7.14
C SER A 210 36.18 33.27 8.35
N LYS A 211 36.48 33.77 9.56
CA LYS A 211 36.44 33.05 10.86
C LYS A 211 35.07 32.49 11.29
N ALA A 212 34.04 32.56 10.44
CA ALA A 212 32.69 32.10 10.73
C ALA A 212 32.47 30.60 10.44
N GLU A 213 33.33 29.94 9.64
CA GLU A 213 33.16 28.50 9.32
C GLU A 213 33.64 27.54 10.43
N THR A 214 34.37 28.03 11.43
CA THR A 214 34.89 27.18 12.53
C THR A 214 33.81 26.80 13.56
N LEU A 215 32.66 27.47 13.56
CA LEU A 215 31.59 27.24 14.55
C LEU A 215 30.67 26.07 14.18
N ASN A 216 30.50 25.77 12.89
CA ASN A 216 29.65 24.67 12.43
C ASN A 216 30.33 23.28 12.56
N LEU A 217 31.66 23.23 12.61
CA LEU A 217 32.40 21.98 12.82
C LEU A 217 32.30 21.46 14.27
N VAL A 218 32.19 22.36 15.25
CA VAL A 218 32.14 22.00 16.68
C VAL A 218 30.78 21.41 17.08
N LEU A 219 29.68 21.84 16.45
CA LEU A 219 28.34 21.30 16.69
C LEU A 219 28.15 19.87 16.16
N GLY A 220 28.87 19.46 15.10
CA GLY A 220 28.79 18.10 14.56
C GLY A 220 29.44 17.03 15.44
N ILE A 221 30.43 17.40 16.26
CA ILE A 221 31.14 16.45 17.13
C ILE A 221 30.30 16.09 18.37
N ILE A 222 29.51 17.04 18.88
CA ILE A 222 28.68 16.84 20.09
C ILE A 222 27.52 15.85 19.82
N SER A 223 26.95 15.85 18.61
CA SER A 223 25.88 14.91 18.26
C SER A 223 26.37 13.46 18.10
N GLY A 224 27.64 13.27 17.70
CA GLY A 224 28.23 11.93 17.53
C GLY A 224 28.45 11.20 18.87
N PHE A 225 28.93 11.91 19.89
CA PHE A 225 29.19 11.31 21.21
C PHE A 225 27.90 10.90 21.95
N GLY A 226 26.81 11.66 21.78
CA GLY A 226 25.52 11.31 22.39
C GLY A 226 24.98 9.96 21.95
N PHE A 227 25.15 9.60 20.66
CA PHE A 227 24.67 8.33 20.11
C PHE A 227 25.47 7.13 20.65
N ILE A 228 26.79 7.28 20.79
CA ILE A 228 27.67 6.23 21.36
C ILE A 228 27.34 5.98 22.84
N ILE A 229 27.09 7.04 23.62
CA ILE A 229 26.71 6.89 25.03
C ILE A 229 25.33 6.22 25.16
N CYS A 230 24.34 6.58 24.34
CA CYS A 230 23.01 5.97 24.37
C CYS A 230 23.03 4.49 23.97
N THR A 231 23.83 4.12 22.98
CA THR A 231 24.01 2.71 22.56
C THR A 231 24.71 1.90 23.63
N LEU A 232 25.74 2.44 24.29
CA LEU A 232 26.40 1.80 25.42
C LEU A 232 25.44 1.57 26.60
N ILE A 233 24.64 2.57 26.98
CA ILE A 233 23.66 2.43 28.08
C ILE A 233 22.61 1.36 27.74
N SER A 234 22.12 1.33 26.50
CA SER A 234 21.15 0.33 26.03
C SER A 234 21.73 -1.09 26.06
N TRP A 235 23.01 -1.22 25.69
CA TRP A 235 23.72 -2.49 25.72
C TRP A 235 23.94 -2.98 27.16
N TRP A 236 24.33 -2.09 28.08
CA TRP A 236 24.46 -2.38 29.50
C TRP A 236 23.14 -2.85 30.14
N ARG A 237 21.99 -2.26 29.79
CA ARG A 237 20.67 -2.71 30.28
C ARG A 237 20.34 -4.13 29.82
N LYS A 238 20.68 -4.50 28.58
CA LYS A 238 20.48 -5.87 28.09
C LYS A 238 21.31 -6.89 28.87
N ILE A 239 22.58 -6.56 29.16
CA ILE A 239 23.47 -7.44 29.94
C ILE A 239 22.94 -7.64 31.36
N LEU A 240 22.49 -6.58 32.03
CA LEU A 240 21.91 -6.67 33.37
C LEU A 240 20.62 -7.50 33.40
N CYS A 241 19.74 -7.36 32.41
CA CYS A 241 18.55 -8.21 32.29
C CYS A 241 18.90 -9.68 32.06
N PHE A 242 19.96 -9.97 31.30
CA PHE A 242 20.40 -11.34 31.05
C PHE A 242 21.01 -11.99 32.31
N ALA A 243 21.75 -11.21 33.11
CA ALA A 243 22.31 -11.66 34.37
C ALA A 243 21.21 -11.98 35.41
N TYR A 244 20.12 -11.20 35.45
CA TYR A 244 19.01 -11.44 36.37
C TYR A 244 18.20 -12.72 36.06
N ARG A 245 18.18 -13.16 34.79
CA ARG A 245 17.36 -14.31 34.36
C ARG A 245 18.00 -15.68 34.62
N ARG A 246 19.26 -15.76 35.05
CA ARG A 246 19.91 -17.02 35.47
C ARG A 246 19.65 -17.33 36.94
N ARG A 247 18.38 -17.46 37.35
CA ARG A 247 18.06 -18.24 38.55
C ARG A 247 17.72 -19.67 38.12
N PRO A 248 18.37 -20.71 38.68
CA PRO A 248 18.10 -22.09 38.33
C PRO A 248 16.66 -22.44 38.71
N ALA A 249 15.90 -22.93 37.73
CA ALA A 249 14.56 -23.47 37.94
C ALA A 249 14.64 -24.70 38.85
N LYS A 250 13.81 -24.72 39.90
CA LYS A 250 13.65 -25.91 40.74
C LYS A 250 13.05 -27.05 39.90
N PRO A 251 13.52 -28.30 40.07
CA PRO A 251 13.00 -29.44 39.33
C PRO A 251 11.54 -29.73 39.75
N HIS A 252 10.64 -29.73 38.77
CA HIS A 252 9.26 -30.19 38.96
C HIS A 252 9.23 -31.72 38.95
N LYS A 253 8.58 -32.31 39.97
CA LYS A 253 8.29 -33.75 40.03
C LYS A 253 7.27 -34.11 38.95
N LEU A 254 7.64 -35.06 38.09
CA LEU A 254 6.76 -35.75 37.16
C LEU A 254 5.79 -36.64 37.95
N SER A 255 4.48 -36.39 37.80
CA SER A 255 3.42 -37.30 38.24
C SER A 255 2.94 -38.10 37.03
N SER A 256 3.19 -39.41 37.10
CA SER A 256 2.76 -40.43 36.16
C SER A 256 1.37 -40.95 36.54
N SER A 257 0.45 -40.96 35.59
CA SER A 257 -0.81 -41.72 35.56
C SER A 257 -1.38 -41.52 34.16
N GLY A 258 -1.68 -42.48 33.29
CA GLY A 258 -2.01 -43.91 33.35
C GLY A 258 -2.93 -44.14 32.13
N PRO A 259 -2.94 -45.31 31.47
CA PRO A 259 -3.61 -45.48 30.19
C PRO A 259 -5.09 -45.84 30.36
N ASN A 260 -5.99 -45.18 29.62
CA ASN A 260 -7.37 -45.63 29.47
C ASN A 260 -7.58 -46.20 28.07
N THR A 261 -7.69 -47.51 28.03
CA THR A 261 -8.29 -48.34 26.98
C THR A 261 -9.77 -48.01 26.82
N GLY A 262 -10.18 -47.63 25.62
CA GLY A 262 -11.58 -47.45 25.23
C GLY A 262 -11.82 -48.03 23.85
N SER A 263 -12.24 -49.29 23.84
CA SER A 263 -12.69 -50.07 22.68
C SER A 263 -13.94 -49.43 22.07
N GLY A 264 -13.93 -49.20 20.75
CA GLY A 264 -15.01 -48.59 20.01
C GLY A 264 -14.96 -49.00 18.54
N ASN A 265 -15.47 -50.20 18.29
CA ASN A 265 -15.66 -50.81 16.99
C ASN A 265 -16.69 -50.01 16.17
N ASN A 266 -16.35 -49.56 14.96
CA ASN A 266 -17.35 -49.32 13.92
C ASN A 266 -16.72 -49.45 12.53
N ASN A 267 -17.07 -50.56 11.89
CA ASN A 267 -16.98 -50.78 10.45
C ASN A 267 -17.67 -49.65 9.70
N ASN A 268 -16.98 -49.06 8.72
CA ASN A 268 -17.62 -48.73 7.45
C ASN A 268 -16.59 -48.71 6.33
N ASN A 269 -16.72 -49.70 5.45
CA ASN A 269 -16.24 -49.66 4.07
C ASN A 269 -16.80 -48.40 3.38
N ASN A 270 -15.96 -47.68 2.64
CA ASN A 270 -16.20 -47.40 1.23
C ASN A 270 -15.08 -46.54 0.61
N ASN A 271 -14.52 -47.11 -0.46
CA ASN A 271 -14.03 -46.49 -1.68
C ASN A 271 -13.02 -45.35 -1.60
N GLY A 272 -11.82 -45.69 -2.07
CA GLY A 272 -10.82 -44.73 -2.53
C GLY A 272 -11.40 -43.76 -3.55
N SER A 273 -11.12 -42.49 -3.34
CA SER A 273 -11.27 -41.43 -4.33
C SER A 273 -9.90 -40.78 -4.47
N SER A 274 -9.38 -40.86 -5.69
CA SER A 274 -8.18 -40.18 -6.17
C SER A 274 -8.19 -38.68 -5.82
N PRO A 275 -7.01 -38.04 -5.69
CA PRO A 275 -6.94 -36.60 -5.51
C PRO A 275 -7.58 -35.88 -6.71
N PRO A 276 -8.28 -34.74 -6.48
CA PRO A 276 -8.88 -33.99 -7.57
C PRO A 276 -7.78 -33.41 -8.47
N ALA A 277 -7.97 -33.60 -9.77
CA ALA A 277 -7.15 -33.02 -10.81
C ALA A 277 -7.11 -31.49 -10.67
N THR A 278 -5.90 -30.94 -10.77
CA THR A 278 -5.61 -29.53 -10.98
C THR A 278 -6.52 -28.99 -12.07
N THR A 279 -7.47 -28.14 -11.69
CA THR A 279 -8.36 -27.49 -12.66
C THR A 279 -7.59 -26.35 -13.30
N SER A 280 -7.01 -26.61 -14.47
CA SER A 280 -6.49 -25.55 -15.34
C SER A 280 -7.68 -24.76 -15.88
N TYR A 281 -7.89 -23.56 -15.35
CA TYR A 281 -8.84 -22.59 -15.89
C TYR A 281 -8.29 -22.07 -17.23
N THR A 282 -8.69 -22.71 -18.33
CA THR A 282 -8.47 -22.17 -19.67
C THR A 282 -9.43 -21.01 -19.88
N TYR A 283 -8.96 -19.79 -19.64
CA TYR A 283 -9.68 -18.56 -19.99
C TYR A 283 -9.80 -18.48 -21.52
N THR A 284 -10.99 -18.78 -22.03
CA THR A 284 -11.30 -18.59 -23.45
C THR A 284 -11.83 -17.18 -23.62
N HIS A 285 -10.99 -16.25 -24.07
CA HIS A 285 -11.44 -14.92 -24.47
C HIS A 285 -12.31 -15.04 -25.73
N GLY A 286 -13.63 -14.93 -25.57
CA GLY A 286 -14.56 -14.71 -26.67
C GLY A 286 -14.50 -13.26 -27.14
N LEU A 287 -13.53 -12.93 -27.99
CA LEU A 287 -13.54 -11.68 -28.76
C LEU A 287 -14.28 -11.93 -30.07
N ASN A 288 -15.52 -11.44 -30.17
CA ASN A 288 -16.17 -11.27 -31.46
C ASN A 288 -17.05 -10.01 -31.44
N THR A 289 -16.47 -8.88 -31.80
CA THR A 289 -17.22 -7.69 -32.22
C THR A 289 -16.57 -7.10 -33.46
N THR A 290 -16.96 -7.64 -34.61
CA THR A 290 -16.70 -7.02 -35.91
C THR A 290 -17.57 -5.76 -36.00
N SER A 291 -16.97 -4.59 -35.78
CA SER A 291 -17.62 -3.29 -35.98
C SER A 291 -17.57 -2.93 -37.47
N THR A 292 -18.64 -3.22 -38.20
CA THR A 292 -18.85 -2.75 -39.58
C THR A 292 -19.15 -1.25 -39.56
N ARG A 293 -18.13 -0.44 -39.87
CA ARG A 293 -18.27 1.00 -40.07
C ARG A 293 -18.84 1.25 -41.48
N GLY A 294 -20.13 1.54 -41.56
CA GLY A 294 -20.75 2.06 -42.78
C GLY A 294 -20.21 3.44 -43.09
N LYS A 295 -19.73 3.64 -44.32
CA LYS A 295 -19.51 4.96 -44.90
C LYS A 295 -20.85 5.48 -45.42
N LEU A 296 -21.25 6.66 -44.97
CA LEU A 296 -22.11 7.58 -45.71
C LEU A 296 -21.21 8.56 -46.45
#